data_AF-U4QGA4-F1
#
_entry.id   AF-U4QGA4-F1
#
_cell.length_a   1.000
_cell.length_b   1.000
_cell.length_c   1.000
_cell.angle_alpha   90.00
_cell.angle_beta   90.00
_cell.angle_gamma   90.00
#
_symmetry.space_group_name_H-M   'P 1'
#
loop_
_entity.id
_entity.type
_entity.pdbx_description
1 polymer ?
#
loop_
_entity_poly.entity_id
_entity_poly.type
_entity_poly.pdbx_seq_one_letter_code
_entity_poly.pdbx_strand_id
1 'polypeptide(L)'
;MQLFSHANKTMFNAPAIIFLTVPKKSPAHSMVSYPDLVRKYAKIPEDEAVGMAIAVGYIDKNAEINDPKFIPARVPFEKIYKLTK
;
A
#
# COMPACT_ATOMS: atom_id res chain seq x y z
N MET A 1 -0.91 16.55 1.39
CA MET A 1 -0.59 15.61 0.28
C MET A 1 0.90 15.51 -0.03
N GLN A 2 1.65 16.63 -0.08
CA GLN A 2 3.11 16.58 -0.29
C GLN A 2 3.86 15.77 0.78
N LEU A 3 3.46 15.88 2.07
CA LEU A 3 4.02 15.09 3.17
C LEU A 3 3.98 13.57 2.89
N PHE A 4 2.81 13.04 2.53
CA PHE A 4 2.62 11.62 2.18
C PHE A 4 3.39 11.22 0.91
N SER A 5 3.37 12.07 -0.11
CA SER A 5 4.13 11.81 -1.35
C SER A 5 5.64 11.75 -1.09
N HIS A 6 6.17 12.61 -0.22
CA HIS A 6 7.58 12.61 0.15
C HIS A 6 7.95 11.37 0.96
N ALA A 7 7.18 11.05 2.01
CA ALA A 7 7.41 9.86 2.83
C ALA A 7 7.31 8.56 2.02
N ASN A 8 6.40 8.49 1.03
CA ASN A 8 6.24 7.32 0.18
C ASN A 8 7.49 7.01 -0.67
N LYS A 9 8.27 8.03 -1.09
CA LYS A 9 9.50 7.83 -1.88
C LYS A 9 10.53 6.94 -1.16
N THR A 10 10.55 6.96 0.16
CA THR A 10 11.42 6.14 1.00
C THR A 10 10.66 5.03 1.70
N MET A 11 9.44 4.71 1.26
CA MET A 11 8.57 3.71 1.88
C MET A 11 8.41 3.95 3.39
N PHE A 12 8.27 5.22 3.79
CA PHE A 12 8.10 5.66 5.18
C PHE A 12 9.25 5.22 6.10
N ASN A 13 10.46 4.96 5.53
CA ASN A 13 11.61 4.42 6.25
C ASN A 13 11.29 3.09 6.97
N ALA A 14 10.38 2.30 6.42
CA ALA A 14 10.01 1.01 6.99
C ALA A 14 11.18 0.00 6.90
N PRO A 15 11.43 -0.79 7.95
CA PRO A 15 12.49 -1.81 7.96
C PRO A 15 12.18 -3.00 7.04
N ALA A 16 10.91 -3.18 6.66
CA ALA A 16 10.49 -4.25 5.76
C ALA A 16 9.44 -3.75 4.76
N ILE A 17 9.42 -4.39 3.59
CA ILE A 17 8.42 -4.17 2.54
C ILE A 17 7.86 -5.53 2.12
N ILE A 18 6.53 -5.64 2.12
CA ILE A 18 5.81 -6.79 1.56
C ILE A 18 5.35 -6.42 0.16
N PHE A 19 5.65 -7.27 -0.82
CA PHE A 19 5.15 -7.14 -2.18
C PHE A 19 4.03 -8.15 -2.41
N LEU A 20 2.88 -7.66 -2.86
CA LEU A 20 1.79 -8.51 -3.31
C LEU A 20 1.86 -8.64 -4.82
N THR A 21 2.01 -9.86 -5.30
CA THR A 21 2.05 -10.19 -6.72
C THR A 21 0.78 -10.91 -7.15
N VAL A 22 0.43 -10.73 -8.41
CA VAL A 22 -0.64 -11.47 -9.06
C VAL A 22 -0.12 -12.02 -10.39
N PRO A 23 -0.60 -13.17 -10.86
CA PRO A 23 -0.28 -13.63 -12.21
C PRO A 23 -0.65 -12.56 -13.24
N LYS A 24 0.21 -12.32 -14.24
CA LYS A 24 -0.03 -11.29 -15.28
C LYS A 24 -1.36 -11.47 -16.04
N LYS A 25 -1.92 -12.68 -16.03
CA LYS A 25 -3.20 -13.02 -16.67
C LYS A 25 -4.43 -12.77 -15.78
N SER A 26 -4.24 -12.29 -14.55
CA SER A 26 -5.33 -11.98 -13.63
C SER A 26 -6.03 -10.68 -14.05
N PRO A 27 -7.37 -10.60 -14.00
CA PRO A 27 -8.14 -9.42 -14.40
C PRO A 27 -8.05 -8.24 -13.40
N ALA A 28 -7.34 -8.39 -12.28
CA ALA A 28 -7.23 -7.37 -11.25
C ALA A 28 -5.99 -6.48 -11.46
N HIS A 29 -6.22 -5.22 -11.85
CA HIS A 29 -5.17 -4.23 -12.06
C HIS A 29 -5.13 -3.22 -10.91
N SER A 30 -4.10 -3.32 -10.08
CA SER A 30 -3.49 -2.19 -9.38
C SER A 30 -2.00 -2.36 -9.62
N MET A 31 -1.28 -1.32 -10.03
CA MET A 31 0.14 -1.43 -10.40
C MET A 31 0.99 -0.62 -9.42
N VAL A 32 2.10 -1.19 -8.97
CA VAL A 32 3.09 -0.49 -8.14
C VAL A 32 3.87 0.53 -8.98
N SER A 33 4.28 1.64 -8.36
CA SER A 33 4.99 2.75 -9.02
C SER A 33 6.37 2.40 -9.59
N TYR A 34 7.02 1.32 -9.13
CA TYR A 34 8.39 0.93 -9.54
C TYR A 34 8.59 -0.60 -9.62
N PRO A 35 7.87 -1.30 -10.50
CA PRO A 35 7.85 -2.77 -10.52
C PRO A 35 9.20 -3.40 -10.88
N ASP A 36 9.99 -2.75 -11.74
CA ASP A 36 11.29 -3.29 -12.21
C ASP A 36 12.37 -3.25 -11.14
N LEU A 37 12.43 -2.16 -10.36
CA LEU A 37 13.38 -2.02 -9.25
C LEU A 37 13.11 -3.08 -8.18
N VAL A 38 11.83 -3.29 -7.86
CA VAL A 38 11.38 -4.31 -6.91
C VAL A 38 11.77 -5.70 -7.39
N ARG A 39 11.51 -6.02 -8.66
CA ARG A 39 11.82 -7.32 -9.26
C ARG A 39 13.30 -7.67 -9.16
N LYS A 40 14.18 -6.69 -9.41
CA LYS A 40 15.64 -6.86 -9.32
C LYS A 40 16.11 -7.35 -7.95
N TYR A 41 15.52 -6.87 -6.87
CA TYR A 41 15.97 -7.19 -5.51
C TYR A 41 15.16 -8.33 -4.85
N ALA A 42 13.87 -8.45 -5.17
CA ALA A 42 12.97 -9.44 -4.57
C ALA A 42 12.93 -10.78 -5.32
N LYS A 43 13.62 -10.90 -6.47
CA LYS A 43 13.67 -12.12 -7.32
C LYS A 43 12.27 -12.61 -7.73
N ILE A 44 11.39 -11.67 -8.09
CA ILE A 44 10.00 -11.97 -8.49
C ILE A 44 9.97 -12.61 -9.89
N PRO A 45 9.30 -13.75 -10.08
CA PRO A 45 9.18 -14.43 -11.37
C PRO A 45 8.60 -13.55 -12.49
N GLU A 46 9.13 -13.69 -13.70
CA GLU A 46 8.74 -12.85 -14.85
C GLU A 46 7.27 -13.01 -15.27
N ASP A 47 6.59 -14.07 -14.87
CA ASP A 47 5.16 -14.31 -15.14
C ASP A 47 4.21 -13.66 -14.10
N GLU A 48 4.78 -13.05 -13.06
CA GLU A 48 4.04 -12.29 -12.04
C GLU A 48 4.10 -10.78 -12.29
N ALA A 49 3.01 -10.08 -11.96
CA ALA A 49 2.94 -8.63 -11.87
C ALA A 49 2.95 -8.19 -10.40
N VAL A 50 3.64 -7.09 -10.08
CA VAL A 50 3.62 -6.51 -8.73
C VAL A 50 2.41 -5.57 -8.62
N GLY A 51 1.45 -5.96 -7.78
CA GLY A 51 0.17 -5.27 -7.67
C GLY A 51 0.15 -4.17 -6.60
N MET A 52 0.80 -4.42 -5.46
CA MET A 52 0.88 -3.49 -4.34
C MET A 52 2.17 -3.70 -3.53
N ALA A 53 2.68 -2.63 -2.92
CA ALA A 53 3.75 -2.69 -1.94
C ALA A 53 3.23 -2.16 -0.59
N ILE A 54 3.52 -2.88 0.49
CA ILE A 54 3.12 -2.54 1.86
C ILE A 54 4.39 -2.31 2.67
N ALA A 55 4.62 -1.08 3.08
CA ALA A 55 5.67 -0.73 4.05
C ALA A 55 5.25 -1.24 5.44
N VAL A 56 6.12 -2.00 6.11
CA VAL A 56 5.84 -2.59 7.44
C VAL A 56 6.94 -2.20 8.42
N GLY A 57 6.54 -1.64 9.56
CA GLY A 57 7.46 -1.17 10.59
C GLY A 57 6.75 -0.75 11.87
N TYR A 58 7.56 -0.29 12.83
CA TYR A 58 7.07 0.34 14.04
C TYR A 58 6.73 1.81 13.78
N ILE A 59 5.67 2.29 14.41
CA ILE A 59 5.23 3.68 14.27
C ILE A 59 6.26 4.63 14.90
N ASP A 60 6.66 5.66 14.15
CA ASP A 60 7.34 6.82 14.74
C ASP A 60 6.29 7.77 15.32
N LYS A 61 6.23 7.82 16.65
CA LYS A 61 5.25 8.65 17.38
C LYS A 61 5.49 10.15 17.22
N ASN A 62 6.67 10.57 16.75
CA ASN A 62 7.03 11.97 16.56
C ASN A 62 6.80 12.46 15.13
N ALA A 63 6.52 11.56 14.19
CA ALA A 63 6.31 11.92 12.80
C ALA A 63 4.91 12.54 12.60
N GLU A 64 4.86 13.74 12.01
CA GLU A 64 3.59 14.47 11.76
C GLU A 64 2.58 13.62 10.98
N ILE A 65 3.06 12.80 10.04
CA ILE A 65 2.21 11.97 9.18
C ILE A 65 1.36 10.94 9.93
N ASN A 66 1.74 10.62 11.17
CA ASN A 66 1.05 9.69 12.05
C ASN A 66 0.05 10.38 13.00
N ASP A 67 -0.13 11.70 12.89
CA ASP A 67 -1.10 12.46 13.67
C ASP A 67 -2.53 11.95 13.41
N PRO A 68 -3.35 11.75 14.47
CA PRO A 68 -4.74 11.32 14.34
C PRO A 68 -5.59 12.13 13.35
N LYS A 69 -5.25 13.41 13.09
CA LYS A 69 -5.92 14.26 12.09
C LYS A 69 -5.90 13.67 10.67
N PHE A 70 -4.94 12.79 10.37
CA PHE A 70 -4.82 12.14 9.07
C PHE A 70 -5.53 10.78 8.99
N ILE A 71 -6.16 10.30 10.07
CA ILE A 71 -6.95 9.07 10.03
C ILE A 71 -8.23 9.34 9.25
N PRO A 72 -8.48 8.66 8.11
CA PRO A 72 -9.65 8.93 7.29
C PRO A 72 -10.93 8.46 7.99
N ALA A 73 -12.00 9.27 7.90
CA ALA A 73 -13.31 8.88 8.37
C ALA A 73 -13.81 7.60 7.65
N ARG A 74 -14.58 6.78 8.36
CA ARG A 74 -15.25 5.61 7.78
C ARG A 74 -16.64 5.97 7.32
N VAL A 75 -17.13 5.29 6.29
CA VAL A 75 -18.53 5.41 5.87
C VAL A 75 -19.42 4.82 6.97
N PRO A 76 -20.46 5.53 7.43
CA PRO A 76 -21.42 5.00 8.41
C PRO A 76 -22.00 3.65 7.99
N PHE A 77 -22.24 2.77 8.97
CA PHE A 77 -22.66 1.38 8.75
C PHE A 77 -23.94 1.29 7.92
N GLU A 78 -24.89 2.16 8.20
CA GLU A 78 -26.22 2.23 7.58
C GLU A 78 -26.15 2.61 6.10
N LYS A 79 -25.03 3.17 5.64
CA LYS A 79 -24.80 3.52 4.23
C LYS A 79 -24.11 2.41 3.44
N ILE A 80 -23.51 1.42 4.11
CA ILE A 80 -22.78 0.32 3.47
C ILE A 80 -23.49 -1.03 3.59
N TYR A 81 -24.58 -1.08 4.35
CA TYR A 81 -25.32 -2.31 4.61
C TYR A 81 -26.82 -2.10 4.47
N LYS A 82 -27.50 -3.07 3.85
CA LYS A 82 -28.96 -3.16 3.75
C LYS A 82 -29.39 -4.56 4.19
N LEU A 83 -30.13 -4.65 5.29
CA LEU A 83 -30.80 -5.89 5.67
C LEU A 83 -32.09 -6.04 4.86
N THR A 84 -32.21 -7.11 4.08
CA THR A 84 -33.46 -7.52 3.44
C THR A 84 -34.00 -8.76 4.15
N LYS A 85 -35.31 -8.77 4.46
CA LYS A 85 -36.00 -9.94 5.01
C LYS A 85 -36.24 -11.00 3.95
#